data_AF-A0A2Z2M8C7-F1
#
_entry.id   AF-A0A2Z2M8C7-F1
#
_cell.length_a   1.000
_cell.length_b   1.000
_cell.length_c   1.000
_cell.angle_alpha   90.00
_cell.angle_beta   90.00
_cell.angle_gamma   90.00
#
_symmetry.space_group_name_H-M   'P 1'
#
loop_
_entity.id
_entity.type
_entity.pdbx_description
1 polymer ?
#
loop_
_entity_poly.entity_id
_entity_poly.type
_entity_poly.pdbx_seq_one_letter_code
_entity_poly.pdbx_strand_id
1 'polypeptide(L)'
;MLKKITIVLVFTALLMAPAVLSINSGSPQQHGDIYPLTVNPSEIPGLTSDLSFQATTKGLKGYSLYAVDLDDLLAKAETGSVTLEIRGRKFELVLTRDTSTLAPGATDRPIYSFRGSVKGVPESMVALTISDRAVFVTVWVPNEWYYLRSTKTKLDGKPVVVGYSSKDEVFKNVSYRY
;
A
#
# COMPACT_ATOMS: atom_id res chain seq x y z
N MET A 1 33.00 -72.61 -4.82
CA MET A 1 33.27 -71.21 -5.22
C MET A 1 32.32 -70.83 -6.36
N LEU A 2 31.26 -70.09 -6.05
CA LEU A 2 30.62 -69.09 -6.90
C LEU A 2 29.66 -68.32 -5.98
N LYS A 3 29.97 -67.04 -5.73
CA LYS A 3 29.20 -66.16 -4.83
C LYS A 3 27.82 -65.90 -5.46
N LYS A 4 26.75 -66.26 -4.75
CA LYS A 4 25.41 -65.74 -5.04
C LYS A 4 25.38 -64.28 -4.60
N ILE A 5 25.25 -63.37 -5.55
CA ILE A 5 25.04 -61.95 -5.29
C ILE A 5 23.54 -61.77 -5.05
N THR A 6 23.16 -61.55 -3.80
CA THR A 6 21.81 -61.12 -3.44
C THR A 6 21.69 -59.64 -3.75
N ILE A 7 20.87 -59.29 -4.74
CA ILE A 7 20.48 -57.90 -5.00
C ILE A 7 19.48 -57.52 -3.91
N VAL A 8 19.90 -56.63 -3.01
CA VAL A 8 18.99 -55.98 -2.04
C VAL A 8 18.28 -54.86 -2.79
N LEU A 9 16.98 -55.04 -3.04
CA LEU A 9 16.11 -53.96 -3.49
C LEU A 9 15.93 -52.99 -2.33
N VAL A 10 16.61 -51.84 -2.39
CA VAL A 10 16.34 -50.72 -1.48
C VAL A 10 15.10 -50.00 -2.02
N PHE A 11 13.95 -50.22 -1.39
CA PHE A 11 12.76 -49.39 -1.58
C PHE A 11 13.06 -48.02 -0.94
N THR A 12 13.51 -47.06 -1.75
CA THR A 12 13.54 -45.67 -1.30
C THR A 12 12.10 -45.16 -1.36
N ALA A 13 11.43 -45.12 -0.21
CA ALA A 13 10.21 -44.34 -0.06
C ALA A 13 10.61 -42.87 -0.28
N LEU A 14 10.30 -42.34 -1.45
CA LEU A 14 10.35 -40.91 -1.71
C LEU A 14 9.23 -40.29 -0.88
N LEU A 15 9.53 -39.96 0.37
CA LEU A 15 8.76 -39.01 1.15
C LEU A 15 8.74 -37.72 0.34
N MET A 16 7.65 -37.50 -0.39
CA MET A 16 7.28 -36.15 -0.77
C MET A 16 7.00 -35.42 0.54
N ALA A 17 8.04 -34.82 1.11
CA ALA A 17 7.83 -33.68 1.97
C ALA A 17 6.90 -32.74 1.20
N PRO A 18 5.85 -32.19 1.81
CA PRO A 18 5.20 -31.05 1.19
C PRO A 18 6.32 -30.07 0.91
N ALA A 19 6.49 -29.70 -0.36
CA ALA A 19 7.25 -28.52 -0.70
C ALA A 19 6.49 -27.39 -0.01
N VAL A 20 6.89 -27.10 1.22
CA VAL A 20 6.77 -25.78 1.79
C VAL A 20 7.60 -24.96 0.82
N LEU A 21 6.91 -24.40 -0.19
CA LEU A 21 7.33 -23.14 -0.76
C LEU A 21 7.57 -22.27 0.46
N SER A 22 8.85 -22.16 0.84
CA SER A 22 9.34 -21.07 1.64
C SER A 22 9.09 -19.85 0.76
N ILE A 23 7.84 -19.38 0.80
CA ILE A 23 7.57 -17.97 0.74
C ILE A 23 8.51 -17.44 1.80
N ASN A 24 9.42 -16.58 1.39
CA ASN A 24 10.25 -15.81 2.30
C ASN A 24 9.24 -15.08 3.21
N SER A 25 8.86 -15.72 4.32
CA SER A 25 8.14 -15.13 5.44
C SER A 25 9.13 -14.33 6.27
N GLY A 26 10.12 -13.74 5.62
CA GLY A 26 10.62 -12.46 6.07
C GLY A 26 9.40 -11.56 5.95
N SER A 27 8.74 -11.33 7.09
CA SER A 27 7.83 -10.21 7.27
C SER A 27 8.37 -9.07 6.41
N PRO A 28 7.60 -8.49 5.46
CA PRO A 28 8.07 -7.30 4.76
C PRO A 28 8.59 -6.38 5.86
N GLN A 29 9.91 -6.18 5.89
CA GLN A 29 10.58 -5.62 7.05
C GLN A 29 9.80 -4.37 7.43
N GLN A 30 9.14 -4.40 8.59
CA GLN A 30 8.57 -3.21 9.19
C GLN A 30 9.76 -2.30 9.47
N HIS A 31 10.14 -1.52 8.48
CA HIS A 31 11.17 -0.51 8.60
C HIS A 31 10.53 0.64 9.37
N GLY A 32 10.50 0.50 10.69
CA GLY A 32 10.20 1.51 11.71
C GLY A 32 9.09 2.51 11.38
N ASP A 33 7.86 2.27 11.83
CA ASP A 33 6.76 3.26 11.88
C ASP A 33 6.47 4.02 10.55
N ILE A 34 6.96 3.54 9.41
CA ILE A 34 6.77 4.14 8.08
C ILE A 34 5.72 3.32 7.31
N TYR A 35 4.70 4.02 6.81
CA TYR A 35 3.63 3.45 6.02
C TYR A 35 3.61 4.07 4.63
N PRO A 36 2.94 3.47 3.65
CA PRO A 36 2.65 2.06 3.56
C PRO A 36 3.90 1.23 3.18
N LEU A 37 3.80 -0.10 3.17
CA LEU A 37 4.91 -0.99 2.84
C LEU A 37 5.06 -1.12 1.32
N THR A 38 6.23 -0.80 0.78
CA THR A 38 6.51 -0.92 -0.66
C THR A 38 6.44 -2.39 -1.10
N VAL A 39 5.82 -2.64 -2.25
CA VAL A 39 5.65 -4.00 -2.83
C VAL A 39 6.02 -4.04 -4.30
N ASN A 40 6.49 -5.19 -4.79
CA ASN A 40 6.80 -5.34 -6.21
C ASN A 40 5.54 -5.71 -7.01
N PRO A 41 5.32 -5.17 -8.22
CA PRO A 41 4.15 -5.51 -9.04
C PRO A 41 4.02 -7.02 -9.33
N SER A 42 5.14 -7.74 -9.46
CA SER A 42 5.17 -9.19 -9.70
C SER A 42 4.65 -10.02 -8.54
N GLU A 43 4.61 -9.46 -7.33
CA GLU A 43 4.14 -10.11 -6.12
C GLU A 43 2.62 -9.96 -5.93
N ILE A 44 1.93 -9.25 -6.83
CA ILE A 44 0.51 -8.90 -6.68
C ILE A 44 -0.33 -9.61 -7.76
N PRO A 45 -0.92 -10.78 -7.44
CA PRO A 45 -1.77 -11.50 -8.37
C PRO A 45 -2.95 -10.65 -8.85
N GLY A 46 -3.19 -10.64 -10.16
CA GLY A 46 -4.35 -9.97 -10.75
C GLY A 46 -4.26 -8.45 -10.84
N LEU A 47 -3.16 -7.83 -10.40
CA LEU A 47 -3.00 -6.37 -10.43
C LEU A 47 -3.17 -5.78 -11.85
N THR A 48 -2.57 -6.41 -12.86
CA THR A 48 -2.66 -5.93 -14.25
C THR A 48 -4.07 -6.01 -14.82
N SER A 49 -4.92 -6.88 -14.27
CA SER A 49 -6.34 -7.02 -14.64
C SER A 49 -7.27 -6.12 -13.82
N ASP A 50 -6.76 -5.46 -12.77
CA ASP A 50 -7.56 -4.55 -11.94
C ASP A 50 -7.82 -3.23 -12.66
N LEU A 51 -9.09 -3.00 -13.01
CA LEU A 51 -9.53 -1.77 -13.68
C LEU A 51 -9.28 -0.50 -12.86
N SER A 52 -9.32 -0.58 -11.53
CA SER A 52 -9.02 0.58 -10.67
C SER A 52 -7.53 0.92 -10.67
N PHE A 53 -6.66 -0.10 -10.73
CA PHE A 53 -5.24 0.07 -10.92
C PHE A 53 -4.94 0.68 -12.29
N GLN A 54 -5.53 0.12 -13.36
CA GLN A 54 -5.39 0.67 -14.71
C GLN A 54 -5.89 2.12 -14.79
N ALA A 55 -7.06 2.42 -14.22
CA ALA A 55 -7.61 3.78 -14.22
C ALA A 55 -6.73 4.76 -13.46
N THR A 56 -6.16 4.36 -12.32
CA THR A 56 -5.29 5.21 -11.50
C THR A 56 -3.93 5.45 -12.15
N THR A 57 -3.37 4.44 -12.81
CA THR A 57 -2.02 4.52 -13.41
C THR A 57 -2.02 5.05 -14.84
N LYS A 58 -3.18 5.10 -15.50
CA LYS A 58 -3.31 5.63 -16.85
C LYS A 58 -2.80 7.07 -16.92
N GLY A 59 -1.76 7.28 -17.71
CA GLY A 59 -1.17 8.62 -17.90
C GLY A 59 -0.23 9.05 -16.77
N LEU A 60 0.23 8.13 -15.91
CA LEU A 60 1.36 8.36 -15.01
C LEU A 60 2.67 7.93 -15.68
N LYS A 61 3.73 8.74 -15.54
CA LYS A 61 5.10 8.40 -15.94
C LYS A 61 5.82 7.55 -14.89
N GLY A 62 5.37 7.63 -13.66
CA GLY A 62 5.99 6.97 -12.52
C GLY A 62 4.97 6.78 -11.40
N TYR A 63 5.04 5.62 -10.76
CA TYR A 63 4.30 5.32 -9.55
C TYR A 63 5.07 4.28 -8.73
N SER A 64 4.72 4.16 -7.46
CA SER A 64 5.16 3.10 -6.56
C SER A 64 3.93 2.36 -6.05
N LEU A 65 4.09 1.07 -5.76
CA LEU A 65 3.02 0.24 -5.22
C LEU A 65 3.28 -0.06 -3.75
N TYR A 66 2.20 -0.09 -2.98
CA TYR A 66 2.29 -0.37 -1.57
C TYR A 66 1.13 -1.24 -1.09
N ALA A 67 1.37 -2.03 -0.04
CA ALA A 67 0.34 -2.67 0.75
C ALA A 67 0.13 -1.90 2.05
N VAL A 68 -1.13 -1.65 2.42
CA VAL A 68 -1.47 -0.85 3.60
C VAL A 68 -2.18 -1.69 4.65
N ASP A 69 -1.65 -1.68 5.86
CA ASP A 69 -2.38 -2.15 7.03
C ASP A 69 -3.31 -1.03 7.52
N LEU A 70 -4.61 -1.17 7.29
CA LEU A 70 -5.58 -0.10 7.57
C LEU A 70 -5.80 0.11 9.07
N ASP A 71 -5.80 -0.98 9.84
CA ASP A 71 -6.04 -0.93 11.29
C ASP A 71 -4.86 -0.26 12.00
N ASP A 72 -3.64 -0.65 11.63
CA ASP A 72 -2.41 -0.06 12.18
C ASP A 72 -2.25 1.40 11.75
N LEU A 73 -2.51 1.72 10.47
CA LEU A 73 -2.51 3.11 10.00
C LEU A 73 -3.55 3.98 10.73
N LEU A 74 -4.76 3.46 10.96
CA LEU A 74 -5.80 4.16 11.70
C LEU A 74 -5.36 4.41 13.14
N ALA A 75 -4.87 3.38 13.83
CA ALA A 75 -4.38 3.51 15.21
C ALA A 75 -3.30 4.58 15.32
N LYS A 76 -2.34 4.62 14.38
CA LYS A 76 -1.30 5.66 14.35
C LYS A 76 -1.88 7.05 14.03
N ALA A 77 -2.79 7.16 13.07
CA ALA A 77 -3.45 8.43 12.76
C ALA A 77 -4.21 9.01 13.95
N GLU A 78 -4.83 8.16 14.79
CA GLU A 78 -5.49 8.58 16.02
C GLU A 78 -4.53 9.11 17.09
N THR A 79 -3.25 8.72 17.06
CA THR A 79 -2.22 9.33 17.92
C THR A 79 -1.78 10.73 17.48
N GLY A 80 -2.22 11.17 16.29
CA GLY A 80 -1.90 12.49 15.73
C GLY A 80 -0.57 12.57 14.98
N SER A 81 0.18 11.47 14.85
CA SER A 81 1.44 11.44 14.10
C SER A 81 1.59 10.17 13.28
N VAL A 82 1.92 10.31 11.99
CA VAL A 82 2.14 9.19 11.06
C VAL A 82 3.31 9.54 10.15
N THR A 83 4.22 8.59 9.90
CA THR A 83 5.22 8.76 8.83
C THR A 83 4.76 8.03 7.58
N LEU A 84 4.59 8.77 6.48
CA LEU A 84 4.27 8.18 5.18
C LEU A 84 5.47 8.17 4.23
N GLU A 85 5.67 7.10 3.47
CA GLU A 85 6.54 7.05 2.31
C GLU A 85 5.70 7.04 1.03
N ILE A 86 5.88 8.06 0.19
CA ILE A 86 5.25 8.13 -1.13
C ILE A 86 6.34 8.43 -2.15
N ARG A 87 6.47 7.55 -3.16
CA ARG A 87 7.53 7.63 -4.19
C ARG A 87 8.94 7.72 -3.61
N GLY A 88 9.22 6.98 -2.53
CA GLY A 88 10.51 6.98 -1.84
C GLY A 88 10.79 8.22 -0.98
N ARG A 89 9.85 9.17 -0.90
CA ARG A 89 9.95 10.35 -0.05
C ARG A 89 9.16 10.14 1.24
N LYS A 90 9.80 10.40 2.38
CA LYS A 90 9.19 10.31 3.70
C LYS A 90 8.53 11.63 4.11
N PHE A 91 7.36 11.55 4.72
CA PHE A 91 6.56 12.64 5.23
C PHE A 91 6.16 12.34 6.66
N GLU A 92 6.73 13.08 7.62
CA GLU A 92 6.24 13.08 8.99
C GLU A 92 4.99 13.95 9.06
N LEU A 93 3.82 13.34 9.20
CA LEU A 93 2.53 14.00 9.24
C LEU A 93 2.14 14.32 10.68
N VAL A 94 1.64 15.54 10.89
CA VAL A 94 0.94 15.93 12.12
C VAL A 94 -0.52 16.05 11.79
N LEU A 95 -1.34 15.20 12.40
CA LEU A 95 -2.74 14.98 12.03
C LEU A 95 -3.69 15.36 13.16
N THR A 96 -4.87 15.81 12.79
CA THR A 96 -6.01 16.02 13.68
C THR A 96 -7.25 15.42 13.02
N ARG A 97 -8.06 14.74 13.82
CA ARG A 97 -9.28 14.10 13.33
C ARG A 97 -10.25 15.14 12.81
N ASP A 98 -10.74 14.94 11.59
CA ASP A 98 -11.75 15.76 10.96
C ASP A 98 -13.12 15.16 11.25
N THR A 99 -13.86 15.80 12.15
CA THR A 99 -15.22 15.40 12.53
C THR A 99 -16.30 16.06 11.68
N SER A 100 -15.93 16.97 10.77
CA SER A 100 -16.90 17.71 9.94
C SER A 100 -17.53 16.86 8.83
N THR A 101 -16.92 15.72 8.48
CA THR A 101 -17.27 14.93 7.29
C THR A 101 -18.25 13.78 7.52
N LEU A 102 -18.75 13.53 8.74
CA LEU A 102 -19.67 12.41 9.00
C LEU A 102 -20.97 12.93 9.59
N ALA A 103 -22.01 13.02 8.76
CA ALA A 103 -23.37 13.05 9.30
C ALA A 103 -23.63 11.72 10.03
N PRO A 104 -24.17 11.73 11.25
CA PRO A 104 -24.59 10.50 11.94
C PRO A 104 -25.51 9.68 11.02
N GLY A 105 -25.14 8.43 10.72
CA GLY A 105 -25.93 7.51 9.88
C GLY A 105 -25.72 7.61 8.37
N ALA A 106 -24.73 8.36 7.86
CA ALA A 106 -24.47 8.47 6.42
C ALA A 106 -23.93 7.18 5.76
N THR A 107 -23.33 6.28 6.54
CA THR A 107 -22.74 5.04 6.04
C THR A 107 -22.88 3.91 7.06
N ASP A 108 -23.22 2.69 6.61
CA ASP A 108 -23.24 1.48 7.46
C ASP A 108 -21.84 1.06 7.96
N ARG A 109 -20.79 1.72 7.47
CA ARG A 109 -19.38 1.43 7.75
C ARG A 109 -18.67 2.70 8.19
N PRO A 110 -17.80 2.64 9.21
CA PRO A 110 -17.11 3.82 9.70
C PRO A 110 -16.08 4.30 8.67
N ILE A 111 -16.06 5.61 8.44
CA ILE A 111 -15.04 6.32 7.66
C ILE A 111 -14.34 7.29 8.61
N TYR A 112 -13.03 7.36 8.56
CA TYR A 112 -12.18 8.16 9.42
C TYR A 112 -11.42 9.17 8.58
N SER A 113 -11.66 10.46 8.81
CA SER A 113 -10.97 11.54 8.12
C SER A 113 -10.04 12.26 9.08
N PHE A 114 -8.87 12.63 8.57
CA PHE A 114 -7.85 13.40 9.27
C PHE A 114 -7.34 14.51 8.34
N ARG A 115 -7.10 15.68 8.92
CA ARG A 115 -6.40 16.79 8.25
C ARG A 115 -5.13 17.13 9.02
N GLY A 116 -4.18 17.76 8.34
CA GLY A 116 -2.92 18.07 8.99
C GLY A 116 -1.92 18.81 8.14
N SER A 117 -0.68 18.73 8.56
CA SER A 117 0.49 19.30 7.89
C SER A 117 1.67 18.32 7.94
N VAL A 118 2.69 18.58 7.15
CA VAL A 118 3.98 17.90 7.22
C VAL A 118 4.86 18.65 8.22
N LYS A 119 5.36 17.93 9.22
CA LYS A 119 6.22 18.46 10.27
C LYS A 119 7.43 19.19 9.68
N GLY A 120 7.64 20.43 10.13
CA GLY A 120 8.76 21.25 9.67
C GLY A 120 8.62 21.80 8.24
N VAL A 121 7.48 21.60 7.55
CA VAL A 121 7.23 22.15 6.22
C VAL A 121 6.13 23.21 6.31
N PRO A 122 6.46 24.50 6.22
CA PRO A 122 5.48 25.58 6.25
C PRO A 122 4.43 25.42 5.15
N GLU A 123 3.20 25.84 5.46
CA GLU A 123 2.04 25.87 4.56
C GLU A 123 1.56 24.51 4.04
N SER A 124 2.30 23.42 4.30
CA SER A 124 1.92 22.08 3.86
C SER A 124 0.51 21.67 4.32
N MET A 125 -0.17 20.91 3.47
CA MET A 125 -1.52 20.43 3.72
C MET A 125 -1.58 18.93 3.59
N VAL A 126 -2.29 18.27 4.50
CA VAL A 126 -2.48 16.82 4.48
C VAL A 126 -3.97 16.52 4.63
N ALA A 127 -4.45 15.59 3.82
CA ALA A 127 -5.73 14.94 3.99
C ALA A 127 -5.53 13.42 3.93
N LEU A 128 -6.03 12.72 4.95
CA LEU A 128 -5.99 11.28 5.07
C LEU A 128 -7.41 10.80 5.36
N THR A 129 -7.91 9.89 4.53
CA THR A 129 -9.20 9.23 4.72
C THR A 129 -9.00 7.73 4.73
N ILE A 130 -9.48 7.08 5.78
CA ILE A 130 -9.39 5.63 6.00
C ILE A 130 -10.80 5.09 6.16
N SER A 131 -11.12 4.01 5.45
CA SER A 131 -12.31 3.21 5.67
C SER A 131 -11.91 1.78 6.01
N ASP A 132 -12.88 0.90 6.20
CA ASP A 132 -12.66 -0.55 6.39
C ASP A 132 -12.08 -1.26 5.15
N ARG A 133 -12.01 -0.59 4.00
CA ARG A 133 -11.65 -1.19 2.71
C ARG A 133 -10.58 -0.44 1.94
N ALA A 134 -10.41 0.85 2.21
CA ALA A 134 -9.60 1.72 1.37
C ALA A 134 -8.95 2.83 2.19
N VAL A 135 -7.89 3.38 1.62
CA VAL A 135 -7.23 4.58 2.11
C VAL A 135 -7.00 5.53 0.94
N PHE A 136 -7.18 6.81 1.23
CA PHE A 136 -6.86 7.91 0.33
C PHE A 136 -5.99 8.90 1.10
N VAL A 137 -4.84 9.22 0.53
CA VAL A 137 -3.95 10.24 1.09
C VAL A 137 -3.67 11.28 0.03
N THR A 138 -3.70 12.53 0.45
CA THR A 138 -3.18 13.67 -0.29
C THR A 138 -2.24 14.45 0.61
N VAL A 139 -1.01 14.64 0.16
CA VAL A 139 0.01 15.47 0.82
C VAL A 139 0.42 16.57 -0.14
N TRP A 140 0.16 17.80 0.23
CA TRP A 140 0.71 18.98 -0.42
C TRP A 140 1.93 19.46 0.34
N VAL A 141 3.04 19.60 -0.37
CA VAL A 141 4.15 20.45 0.04
C VAL A 141 4.30 21.53 -1.03
N PRO A 142 4.92 22.68 -0.74
CA PRO A 142 5.00 23.78 -1.69
C PRO A 142 5.44 23.30 -3.09
N ASN A 143 4.58 23.58 -4.08
CA ASN A 143 4.75 23.23 -5.51
C ASN A 143 4.63 21.74 -5.89
N GLU A 144 4.19 20.85 -5.00
CA GLU A 144 4.02 19.43 -5.35
C GLU A 144 2.98 18.73 -4.50
N TRP A 145 2.05 18.04 -5.17
CA TRP A 145 1.13 17.10 -4.54
C TRP A 145 1.66 15.68 -4.64
N TYR A 146 1.43 14.92 -3.58
CA TYR A 146 1.67 13.48 -3.46
C TYR A 146 0.38 12.78 -3.07
N TYR A 147 0.17 11.59 -3.62
CA TYR A 147 -1.07 10.85 -3.47
C TYR A 147 -0.81 9.40 -3.09
N LEU A 148 -1.71 8.83 -2.29
CA LEU A 148 -1.91 7.37 -2.19
C LEU A 148 -3.37 7.08 -2.53
N ARG A 149 -3.60 6.21 -3.51
CA ARG A 149 -4.95 5.80 -3.91
C ARG A 149 -5.10 4.29 -3.88
N SER A 150 -6.09 3.80 -3.14
CA SER A 150 -6.44 2.37 -3.14
C SER A 150 -6.91 1.89 -4.50
N THR A 151 -6.46 0.68 -4.82
CA THR A 151 -7.00 -0.17 -5.88
C THR A 151 -8.05 -1.13 -5.28
N LYS A 152 -8.68 -1.95 -6.12
CA LYS A 152 -9.55 -3.05 -5.68
C LYS A 152 -8.75 -4.29 -5.33
N THR A 153 -7.48 -4.34 -5.73
CA THR A 153 -6.56 -5.43 -5.47
C THR A 153 -6.15 -5.45 -4.00
N LYS A 154 -6.00 -6.66 -3.48
CA LYS A 154 -5.48 -6.93 -2.15
C LYS A 154 -4.29 -7.87 -2.24
N LEU A 155 -3.31 -7.65 -1.37
CA LEU A 155 -2.19 -8.54 -1.14
C LEU A 155 -2.27 -8.98 0.33
N ASP A 156 -2.38 -10.29 0.57
CA ASP A 156 -2.54 -10.86 1.91
C ASP A 156 -3.65 -10.20 2.74
N GLY A 157 -4.78 -9.91 2.08
CA GLY A 157 -5.93 -9.24 2.69
C GLY A 157 -5.80 -7.72 2.85
N LYS A 158 -4.60 -7.15 2.66
CA LYS A 158 -4.31 -5.72 2.75
C LYS A 158 -4.56 -5.01 1.42
N PRO A 159 -5.21 -3.83 1.40
CA PRO A 159 -5.39 -3.08 0.15
C PRO A 159 -4.05 -2.68 -0.46
N VAL A 160 -3.96 -2.86 -1.78
CA VAL A 160 -2.86 -2.33 -2.58
C VAL A 160 -3.18 -0.90 -2.98
N VAL A 161 -2.25 0.02 -2.75
CA VAL A 161 -2.37 1.43 -3.12
C VAL A 161 -1.28 1.83 -4.13
N VAL A 162 -1.65 2.75 -5.02
CA VAL A 162 -0.74 3.41 -5.94
C VAL A 162 -0.30 4.73 -5.32
N GLY A 163 1.01 4.90 -5.13
CA GLY A 163 1.60 6.17 -4.73
C GLY A 163 2.27 6.89 -5.88
N TYR A 164 1.95 8.17 -6.05
CA TYR A 164 2.45 9.00 -7.15
C TYR A 164 2.46 10.48 -6.78
N SER A 165 3.16 11.29 -7.57
CA SER A 165 3.18 12.75 -7.44
C SER A 165 2.47 13.44 -8.60
N SER A 166 2.05 14.68 -8.40
CA SER A 166 1.57 15.58 -9.47
C SER A 166 2.58 15.77 -10.61
N LYS A 167 3.89 15.55 -10.36
CA LYS A 167 4.93 15.60 -11.41
C LYS A 167 4.98 14.32 -12.26
N ASP A 168 4.43 13.22 -11.75
CA ASP A 168 4.32 11.98 -12.50
C ASP A 168 3.13 12.01 -13.49
N GLU A 169 2.20 12.96 -13.35
CA GLU A 169 1.07 13.10 -14.27
C GLU A 169 1.52 13.63 -15.64
N VAL A 170 1.12 12.94 -16.71
CA VAL A 170 1.42 13.35 -18.11
C VAL A 170 0.46 14.46 -18.57
N PHE A 171 -0.50 14.91 -17.74
CA PHE A 171 -1.45 15.96 -18.10
C PHE A 171 -0.73 17.30 -18.36
N LYS A 172 -0.25 17.49 -19.58
CA LYS A 172 -0.06 18.82 -20.17
C LYS A 172 -1.44 19.44 -20.32
N ASN A 173 -1.75 20.40 -19.44
CA ASN A 173 -2.83 21.37 -19.59
C ASN A 173 -4.17 20.80 -20.07
N VAL A 174 -4.98 20.27 -19.14
CA VAL A 174 -6.42 20.54 -19.27
C VAL A 174 -6.61 21.94 -18.72
N SER A 175 -6.43 22.95 -19.58
CA SER A 175 -6.90 24.29 -19.28
C SER A 175 -8.41 24.19 -19.11
N TYR A 176 -8.91 24.27 -17.88
CA TYR A 176 -10.29 24.69 -17.67
C TYR A 176 -10.38 26.12 -18.18
N ARG A 177 -10.88 26.27 -19.42
CA ARG A 177 -11.42 27.56 -19.83
C ARG A 177 -12.74 27.71 -19.09
N TYR A 178 -12.78 28.73 -18.24
CA TYR A 178 -13.91 29.20 -17.45
C TYR A 178 -15.22 29.25 -18.25
#